data_AF-A0A2M9J4D8-F1
#
_entry.id   AF-A0A2M9J4D8-F1
#
_cell.length_a   1.000
_cell.length_b   1.000
_cell.length_c   1.000
_cell.angle_alpha   90.00
_cell.angle_beta   90.00
_cell.angle_gamma   90.00
#
_symmetry.space_group_name_H-M   'P 1'
#
loop_
_entity.id
_entity.type
_entity.pdbx_description
1 polymer ?
#
loop_
_entity_poly.entity_id
_entity_poly.type
_entity_poly.pdbx_seq_one_letter_code
_entity_poly.pdbx_strand_id
1 'polypeptide(L)'
;MPLVSAALLALAAGPALSGCGSAAAEAPVPLQGFSVQGRTVTTTVLIGGCEAARLTSRESESTVSLTLRVRSTGHEGQPCPAFIARKHIGTTLREPVGNRSVVDTTNRATLRPPG
;
A
#
# COMPACT_ATOMS: atom_id res chain seq x y z
N MET A 1 33.25 20.10 -56.00
CA MET A 1 33.51 20.15 -54.55
C MET A 1 32.19 20.37 -53.82
N PRO A 2 31.60 19.36 -53.18
CA PRO A 2 30.69 19.60 -52.06
C PRO A 2 31.32 19.09 -50.76
N LEU A 3 31.31 19.96 -49.74
CA LEU A 3 31.71 19.65 -48.36
C LEU A 3 30.73 18.65 -47.75
N VAL A 4 31.26 17.55 -47.21
CA VAL A 4 30.49 16.56 -46.46
C VAL A 4 30.57 16.88 -44.97
N SER A 5 29.39 16.86 -44.37
CA SER A 5 29.00 16.99 -42.98
C SER A 5 29.98 16.47 -41.93
N ALA A 6 30.20 17.27 -40.89
CA ALA A 6 30.66 16.80 -39.59
C ALA A 6 29.92 17.56 -38.48
N ALA A 7 28.95 16.89 -37.87
CA ALA A 7 28.37 17.28 -36.59
C ALA A 7 27.99 16.00 -35.84
N LEU A 8 28.97 15.36 -35.19
CA LEU A 8 28.70 14.36 -34.17
C LEU A 8 28.42 15.10 -32.85
N LEU A 9 27.18 15.00 -32.38
CA LEU A 9 26.78 15.39 -31.03
C LEU A 9 27.56 14.57 -29.99
N ALA A 10 28.32 15.27 -29.15
CA ALA A 10 28.85 14.68 -27.92
C ALA A 10 27.70 14.52 -26.92
N LEU A 11 27.30 13.27 -26.64
CA LEU A 11 26.44 12.93 -25.51
C LEU A 11 27.18 13.28 -24.22
N ALA A 12 26.68 14.26 -23.48
CA ALA A 12 27.05 14.49 -22.09
C ALA A 12 26.48 13.36 -21.23
N ALA A 13 27.31 12.39 -20.85
CA ALA A 13 27.02 11.45 -19.78
C ALA A 13 27.13 12.19 -18.43
N GLY A 14 26.05 12.85 -18.03
CA GLY A 14 25.92 13.35 -16.66
C GLY A 14 25.77 12.16 -15.69
N PRO A 15 26.44 12.16 -14.52
CA PRO A 15 26.18 11.17 -13.50
C PRO A 15 24.75 11.41 -12.98
N ALA A 16 23.86 10.46 -13.25
CA ALA A 16 22.57 10.40 -12.57
C ALA A 16 22.84 10.11 -11.09
N LEU A 17 23.05 11.18 -10.31
CA LEU A 17 22.98 11.13 -8.86
C LEU A 17 21.60 10.59 -8.53
N SER A 18 21.60 9.37 -7.98
CA SER A 18 20.44 8.66 -7.47
C SER A 18 19.90 9.41 -6.24
N GLY A 19 19.29 10.56 -6.47
CA GLY A 19 18.46 11.23 -5.50
C GLY A 19 17.23 10.36 -5.30
N CYS A 20 17.17 9.68 -4.16
CA CYS A 20 16.00 8.93 -3.67
C CYS A 20 14.85 9.90 -3.36
N GLY A 21 14.36 10.63 -4.36
CA GLY A 21 13.09 11.32 -4.33
C GLY A 21 11.97 10.32 -4.64
N SER A 22 11.86 9.25 -3.85
CA SER A 22 10.74 8.33 -3.99
C SER A 22 9.51 9.01 -3.39
N ALA A 23 8.59 9.46 -4.25
CA ALA A 23 7.20 9.63 -3.86
C ALA A 23 6.81 8.40 -3.04
N ALA A 24 6.34 8.60 -1.81
CA ALA A 24 6.04 7.53 -0.86
C ALA A 24 5.27 6.40 -1.55
N ALA A 25 5.97 5.29 -1.82
CA ALA A 25 5.37 4.16 -2.52
C ALA A 25 4.37 3.51 -1.57
N GLU A 26 3.10 3.52 -1.97
CA GLU A 26 2.05 2.81 -1.26
C GLU A 26 2.11 1.33 -1.68
N ALA A 27 2.47 0.46 -0.73
CA ALA A 27 2.62 -0.97 -0.96
C ALA A 27 1.38 -1.73 -0.46
N PRO A 28 0.81 -2.65 -1.26
CA PRO A 28 -0.21 -3.57 -0.77
C PRO A 28 0.42 -4.58 0.20
N VAL A 29 -0.28 -4.87 1.30
CA VAL A 29 0.17 -5.80 2.34
C VAL A 29 -0.91 -6.87 2.55
N PRO A 30 -0.55 -8.17 2.54
CA PRO A 30 -1.53 -9.22 2.77
C PRO A 30 -2.10 -9.14 4.19
N LEU A 31 -3.42 -9.36 4.28
CA LEU A 31 -4.15 -9.40 5.53
C LEU A 31 -3.81 -10.68 6.31
N GLN A 32 -3.38 -10.53 7.56
CA GLN A 32 -3.10 -11.67 8.45
C GLN A 32 -4.35 -12.18 9.17
N GLY A 33 -5.45 -11.44 9.09
CA GLY A 33 -6.72 -11.73 9.74
C GLY A 33 -7.61 -10.49 9.79
N PHE A 34 -8.86 -10.66 10.18
CA PHE A 34 -9.80 -9.56 10.36
C PHE A 34 -10.80 -9.88 11.47
N SER A 35 -11.43 -8.86 12.02
CA SER A 35 -12.59 -8.97 12.90
C SER A 35 -13.73 -8.15 12.34
N VAL A 36 -14.97 -8.54 12.65
CA VAL A 36 -16.18 -7.84 12.22
C VAL A 36 -16.99 -7.48 13.45
N GLN A 37 -17.33 -6.19 13.56
CA GLN A 37 -18.25 -5.69 14.57
C GLN A 37 -19.32 -4.85 13.89
N GLY A 38 -20.51 -5.44 13.69
CA GLY A 38 -21.58 -4.83 12.92
C GLY A 38 -21.17 -4.58 11.47
N ARG A 39 -21.01 -3.31 11.10
CA ARG A 39 -20.56 -2.86 9.78
C ARG A 39 -19.06 -2.57 9.70
N THR A 40 -18.35 -2.62 10.82
CA THR A 40 -16.93 -2.28 10.87
C THR A 40 -16.09 -3.53 10.75
N VAL A 41 -15.20 -3.54 9.77
CA VAL A 41 -14.18 -4.56 9.58
C VAL A 41 -12.85 -4.00 10.03
N THR A 42 -12.18 -4.70 10.93
CA THR A 42 -10.88 -4.29 11.47
C THR A 42 -9.83 -5.34 11.19
N THR A 43 -8.62 -4.92 10.86
CA THR A 43 -7.44 -5.80 10.77
C THR A 43 -6.33 -5.29 11.66
N THR A 44 -5.36 -6.14 11.96
CA THR A 44 -4.15 -5.78 12.69
C THR A 44 -2.97 -5.80 11.73
N VAL A 45 -2.18 -4.74 11.72
CA VAL A 45 -0.97 -4.59 10.90
C VAL A 45 0.18 -4.08 11.74
N LEU A 46 1.40 -4.48 11.39
CA LEU A 46 2.63 -3.92 11.94
C LEU A 46 3.02 -2.72 11.09
N ILE A 47 3.21 -1.56 11.73
CA ILE A 47 3.71 -0.35 11.06
C ILE A 47 4.95 0.19 11.78
N GLY A 48 5.88 0.70 10.99
CA GLY A 48 7.06 1.44 11.44
C GLY A 48 6.73 2.88 11.88
N GLY A 49 7.71 3.57 12.45
CA GLY A 49 7.52 4.90 13.02
C GLY A 49 7.17 6.02 12.04
N CYS A 50 7.45 5.84 10.75
CA CYS A 50 7.06 6.73 9.67
C CYS A 50 6.10 6.05 8.70
N GLU A 51 5.35 5.03 9.12
CA GLU A 51 4.43 4.35 8.23
C GLU A 51 2.99 4.68 8.61
N ALA A 52 2.13 4.74 7.59
CA ALA A 52 0.70 4.81 7.76
C ALA A 52 0.04 3.66 7.01
N ALA A 53 -0.95 3.04 7.64
CA ALA A 53 -1.73 1.97 7.03
C ALA A 53 -3.16 2.42 6.75
N ARG A 54 -3.73 1.91 5.66
CA ARG A 54 -5.12 2.14 5.28
C ARG A 54 -5.75 0.84 4.83
N LEU A 55 -6.90 0.51 5.41
CA LEU A 55 -7.77 -0.56 4.95
C LEU A 55 -8.87 0.05 4.09
N THR A 56 -9.09 -0.49 2.89
CA THR A 56 -10.22 -0.13 2.04
C THR A 56 -11.06 -1.37 1.74
N SER A 57 -12.35 -1.13 1.48
CA SER A 57 -13.32 -2.17 1.17
C SER A 57 -14.04 -1.87 -0.15
N ARG A 58 -14.24 -2.91 -0.96
CA ARG A 58 -15.13 -2.90 -2.11
C ARG A 58 -16.19 -3.98 -1.90
N GLU A 59 -17.45 -3.59 -1.99
CA GLU A 59 -18.58 -4.48 -1.70
C GLU A 59 -19.36 -4.80 -2.98
N SER A 60 -19.67 -6.08 -3.13
CA SER A 60 -20.71 -6.61 -4.01
C SER A 60 -21.79 -7.32 -3.17
N GLU A 61 -22.79 -7.88 -3.86
CA GLU A 61 -23.88 -8.65 -3.23
C GLU A 61 -23.37 -9.87 -2.45
N SER A 62 -22.35 -10.55 -2.96
CA SER A 62 -21.84 -11.81 -2.40
C SER A 62 -20.43 -11.72 -1.81
N THR A 63 -19.71 -10.61 -2.04
CA THR A 63 -18.29 -10.50 -1.68
C THR A 63 -17.94 -9.13 -1.10
N VAL A 64 -17.11 -9.13 -0.06
CA VAL A 64 -16.42 -7.97 0.50
C VAL A 64 -14.93 -8.13 0.20
N SER A 65 -14.43 -7.36 -0.76
CA SER A 65 -13.01 -7.33 -1.08
C SER A 65 -12.30 -6.29 -0.22
N LEU A 66 -11.34 -6.72 0.58
CA LEU A 66 -10.53 -5.87 1.45
C LEU A 66 -9.15 -5.66 0.83
N THR A 67 -8.63 -4.44 0.92
CA THR A 67 -7.28 -4.11 0.49
C THR A 67 -6.58 -3.34 1.60
N LEU A 68 -5.53 -3.92 2.17
CA LEU A 68 -4.67 -3.25 3.13
C LEU A 68 -3.46 -2.67 2.39
N ARG A 69 -3.17 -1.40 2.67
CA ARG A 69 -2.02 -0.71 2.09
C ARG A 69 -1.24 0.00 3.18
N VAL A 70 0.08 -0.04 3.04
CA VAL A 70 1.01 0.68 3.91
C VAL A 70 1.81 1.63 3.04
N ARG A 71 1.97 2.87 3.51
CA ARG A 71 2.80 3.88 2.86
C ARG A 71 3.79 4.44 3.87
N SER A 72 4.97 4.78 3.38
CA SER A 72 5.87 5.66 4.14
C SER A 72 5.28 7.08 4.16
N THR A 73 5.36 7.73 5.31
CA THR A 73 5.05 9.14 5.54
C THR A 73 6.29 9.90 6.01
N GLY A 74 7.46 9.26 5.98
CA GLY A 74 8.72 9.93 6.28
C GLY A 74 9.06 10.93 5.18
N HIS A 75 9.70 12.04 5.58
CA HIS A 75 10.24 13.03 4.65
C HIS A 75 11.75 12.89 4.58
N GLU A 76 12.33 13.20 3.42
CA GLU A 76 13.78 13.20 3.24
C GLU A 76 14.46 14.13 4.25
N GLY A 77 15.54 13.65 4.87
CA GLY A 77 16.27 14.39 5.91
C GLY A 77 15.59 14.44 7.28
N GLN A 78 14.39 13.87 7.45
CA GLN A 78 13.74 13.77 8.75
C GLN A 78 14.01 12.41 9.41
N PRO A 79 14.42 12.38 10.70
CA PRO A 79 14.62 11.14 11.40
C PRO A 79 13.28 10.42 11.59
N CYS A 80 13.23 9.15 11.20
CA CYS A 80 12.09 8.28 11.44
C CYS A 80 12.27 7.49 12.74
N PRO A 81 11.26 7.47 13.64
CA PRO A 81 11.36 6.67 14.84
C PRO A 81 11.57 5.18 14.53
N ALA A 82 12.60 4.59 15.12
CA ALA A 82 12.95 3.18 14.94
C ALA A 82 12.11 2.26 15.85
N PHE A 83 10.79 2.23 15.63
CA PHE A 83 9.90 1.30 16.31
C PHE A 83 9.02 0.54 15.32
N ILE A 84 8.51 -0.62 15.74
CA ILE A 84 7.44 -1.34 15.08
C ILE A 84 6.28 -1.48 16.06
N ALA A 85 5.09 -1.05 15.66
CA ALA A 85 3.90 -1.13 16.49
C ALA A 85 2.79 -1.91 15.79
N ARG A 86 2.05 -2.72 16.56
CA ARG A 86 0.75 -3.25 16.11
C ARG A 86 -0.28 -2.12 16.11
N LYS A 87 -1.01 -2.00 15.01
CA LYS A 87 -2.14 -1.07 14.88
C LYS A 87 -3.37 -1.80 14.37
N HIS A 88 -4.52 -1.39 14.89
CA HIS A 88 -5.82 -1.79 14.39
C HIS A 88 -6.29 -0.77 13.37
N ILE A 89 -6.56 -1.24 12.15
CA ILE A 89 -7.03 -0.40 11.05
C ILE A 89 -8.40 -0.91 10.62
N GLY A 90 -9.38 -0.02 10.68
CA GLY A 90 -10.77 -0.32 10.38
C GLY A 90 -11.24 0.30 9.08
N THR A 91 -12.21 -0.34 8.43
CA THR A 91 -13.07 0.26 7.42
C THR A 91 -14.52 -0.05 7.75
N THR A 92 -15.43 0.85 7.39
CA THR A 92 -16.87 0.66 7.60
C THR A 92 -17.54 0.33 6.29
N LEU A 93 -18.22 -0.81 6.26
CA LEU A 93 -18.99 -1.31 5.13
C LEU A 93 -20.32 -0.58 4.99
N ARG A 94 -20.92 -0.64 3.80
CA ARG A 94 -22.29 -0.19 3.54
C ARG A 94 -23.31 -1.06 4.26
N GLU A 95 -23.07 -2.36 4.31
CA GLU A 95 -23.92 -3.34 5.00
C GLU A 95 -23.09 -4.28 5.89
N PRO A 96 -23.68 -4.93 6.91
CA PRO A 96 -22.99 -5.96 7.70
C PRO A 96 -22.47 -7.10 6.82
N VAL A 97 -21.33 -7.72 7.17
CA VAL A 97 -20.72 -8.79 6.35
C VAL A 97 -21.71 -9.92 6.04
N GLY A 98 -22.47 -10.37 7.05
CA GLY A 98 -23.48 -11.41 6.89
C GLY A 98 -22.88 -12.69 6.33
N ASN A 99 -23.49 -13.24 5.27
CA ASN A 99 -23.05 -14.46 4.60
C ASN A 99 -22.08 -14.21 3.42
N ARG A 100 -21.63 -12.96 3.23
CA ARG A 100 -20.74 -12.60 2.12
C ARG A 100 -19.34 -13.16 2.35
N SER A 101 -18.70 -13.57 1.25
CA SER A 101 -17.28 -13.95 1.28
C SER A 101 -16.42 -12.73 1.52
N VAL A 102 -15.42 -12.82 2.40
CA VAL A 102 -14.44 -11.76 2.61
C VAL A 102 -13.14 -12.15 1.92
N VAL A 103 -12.61 -11.30 1.04
CA VAL A 103 -11.44 -11.62 0.20
C VAL A 103 -10.37 -10.55 0.37
N ASP A 104 -9.14 -10.97 0.62
CA ASP A 104 -7.97 -10.09 0.50
C ASP A 104 -7.58 -9.94 -0.97
N THR A 105 -7.59 -8.71 -1.49
CA THR A 105 -7.24 -8.45 -2.90
C THR A 105 -5.75 -8.62 -3.19
N THR A 106 -4.90 -8.56 -2.16
CA THR A 106 -3.43 -8.60 -2.30
C THR A 106 -2.94 -9.97 -2.72
N ASN A 107 -3.44 -11.02 -2.08
CA ASN A 107 -3.09 -12.43 -2.33
C ASN A 107 -4.26 -13.25 -2.89
N ARG A 108 -5.44 -12.63 -3.09
CA ARG A 108 -6.70 -13.27 -3.53
C ARG A 108 -7.20 -14.36 -2.58
N ALA A 109 -6.78 -14.34 -1.32
CA ALA A 109 -7.21 -15.31 -0.33
C ALA A 109 -8.60 -14.96 0.21
N THR A 110 -9.48 -15.96 0.29
CA THR A 110 -10.70 -15.86 1.08
C THR A 110 -10.32 -15.91 2.56
N LEU A 111 -10.68 -14.88 3.30
CA LEU A 111 -10.43 -14.76 4.72
C LEU A 111 -11.56 -15.43 5.49
N ARG A 112 -11.20 -16.21 6.52
CA ARG A 112 -12.16 -16.76 7.47
C ARG A 112 -12.24 -15.85 8.70
N PRO A 113 -13.44 -15.58 9.24
CA PRO A 113 -13.56 -14.93 10.54
C PRO A 113 -12.79 -15.74 11.59
N PRO A 114 -12.21 -15.09 12.61
CA PRO A 114 -11.70 -15.79 13.78
C PRO A 114 -12.88 -16.55 14.40
N GLY A 115 -12.71 -17.86 14.56
CA GLY A 115 -13.66 -18.74 15.24
C GLY A 115 -13.69 -18.52 16.74
#